data_AF-K1SAE0-F1
#
_entry.id   AF-K1SAE0-F1
#
_cell.length_a   1.000
_cell.length_b   1.000
_cell.length_c   1.000
_cell.angle_alpha   90.00
_cell.angle_beta   90.00
_cell.angle_gamma   90.00
#
_symmetry.space_group_name_H-M   'P 1'
#
loop_
_entity.id
_entity.type
_entity.pdbx_description
1 polymer ?
#
loop_
_entity_poly.entity_id
_entity_poly.type
_entity_poly.pdbx_seq_one_letter_code
_entity_poly.pdbx_strand_id
1 'polypeptide(L)'
;RAVNGSEIYIEDANGNKKTSIAKQEQKDGQDVKLTIDSKLQQTVYEQFKDDKSAVVVMNPKTGEVLALASCPSFDSNDFSLGMTTADYKNLTENPDNLLYNRYLATYAPGSSFKPIIGAIGLTTGAFSADDDFGRSGTKWQNDSSWGDFYITTLSTYNGPANLKNALIHSDNIYFAKAALKIGGKNLINSLKNIGFGQQIEFPQTISKSSYSNSESFTNETQ
;
A
#
# COMPACT_ATOMS: atom_id res chain seq x y z
N ARG A 1 6.66 2.48 -27.50
CA ARG A 1 5.54 3.01 -28.32
C ARG A 1 5.72 2.52 -29.75
N ALA A 2 4.65 2.44 -30.53
CA ALA A 2 4.72 2.14 -31.95
C ALA A 2 5.59 3.18 -32.69
N VAL A 3 6.11 2.78 -33.85
CA VAL A 3 6.87 3.62 -34.76
C VAL A 3 6.08 3.73 -36.05
N ASN A 4 5.69 4.96 -36.41
CA ASN A 4 4.99 5.20 -37.68
C ASN A 4 5.90 4.83 -38.85
N GLY A 5 5.32 4.23 -39.88
CA GLY A 5 6.00 4.10 -41.16
C GLY A 5 6.15 5.47 -41.82
N SER A 6 7.26 5.70 -42.49
CA SER A 6 7.46 6.91 -43.30
C SER A 6 8.29 6.60 -44.52
N GLU A 7 8.05 7.34 -45.60
CA GLU A 7 8.85 7.23 -46.82
C GLU A 7 9.08 8.61 -47.40
N ILE A 8 10.33 8.88 -47.76
CA ILE A 8 10.74 10.06 -48.52
C ILE A 8 11.09 9.56 -49.91
N TYR A 9 10.40 10.04 -50.93
CA TYR A 9 10.60 9.64 -52.32
C TYR A 9 10.55 10.86 -53.26
N ILE A 10 11.15 10.71 -54.44
CA ILE A 10 11.13 11.71 -55.51
C ILE A 10 9.94 11.42 -56.43
N GLU A 11 9.15 12.44 -56.73
CA GLU A 11 8.07 12.40 -57.74
C GLU A 11 8.56 12.99 -59.07
N ASP A 12 7.99 12.51 -60.18
CA ASP A 12 8.14 13.16 -61.48
C ASP A 12 7.16 14.34 -61.65
N ALA A 13 7.24 15.06 -62.77
CA ALA A 13 6.38 16.20 -63.05
C ALA A 13 4.88 15.84 -63.16
N ASN A 14 4.54 14.55 -63.28
CA ASN A 14 3.17 14.05 -63.33
C ASN A 14 2.69 13.51 -61.96
N GLY A 15 3.52 13.60 -60.91
CA GLY A 15 3.22 13.11 -59.57
C GLY A 15 3.49 11.61 -59.37
N ASN A 16 4.10 10.92 -60.33
CA ASN A 16 4.43 9.50 -60.15
C ASN A 16 5.71 9.33 -59.34
N LYS A 17 5.69 8.40 -58.40
CA LYS A 17 6.87 8.02 -57.62
C LYS A 17 7.96 7.47 -58.52
N LYS A 18 9.12 8.13 -58.52
CA LYS A 18 10.30 7.75 -59.32
C LYS A 18 11.30 6.93 -58.53
N THR A 19 11.67 7.37 -57.32
CA THR A 19 12.62 6.65 -56.49
C THR A 19 12.43 6.95 -55.00
N SER A 20 12.60 5.95 -54.15
CA SER A 20 12.64 6.14 -52.70
C SER A 20 14.04 6.55 -52.26
N ILE A 21 14.13 7.58 -51.42
CA ILE A 21 15.38 8.09 -50.85
C ILE A 21 15.59 7.47 -49.46
N ALA A 22 14.55 7.45 -48.64
CA ALA A 22 14.59 6.91 -47.30
C ALA A 22 13.24 6.29 -46.97
N LYS A 23 13.26 5.15 -46.28
CA LYS A 23 12.05 4.45 -45.84
C LYS A 23 12.24 3.96 -44.42
N GLN A 24 11.26 4.20 -43.58
CA GLN A 24 11.11 3.64 -42.25
C GLN A 24 9.88 2.74 -42.26
N GLU A 25 10.07 1.45 -42.00
CA GLU A 25 8.95 0.53 -41.86
C GLU A 25 8.19 0.83 -40.57
N GLN A 26 6.87 0.69 -40.64
CA GLN A 26 6.02 0.75 -39.46
C GLN A 26 6.37 -0.38 -38.50
N LYS A 27 6.35 -0.08 -37.20
CA LYS A 27 6.43 -1.08 -36.13
C LYS A 27 5.29 -0.83 -35.17
N ASP A 28 4.39 -1.78 -35.05
CA ASP A 28 3.28 -1.67 -34.12
C ASP A 28 3.75 -1.69 -32.66
N GLY A 29 2.88 -1.22 -31.77
CA GLY A 29 3.09 -1.35 -30.33
C GLY A 29 3.09 -2.82 -29.91
N GLN A 30 3.59 -3.07 -28.71
CA GLN A 30 3.48 -4.39 -28.08
C GLN A 30 2.35 -4.36 -27.05
N ASP A 31 1.64 -5.47 -26.95
CA ASP A 31 0.63 -5.67 -25.92
C ASP A 31 1.30 -5.80 -24.54
N VAL A 32 0.69 -5.20 -23.53
CA VAL A 32 1.09 -5.35 -22.13
C VAL A 32 0.00 -6.12 -21.40
N LYS A 33 0.31 -7.35 -21.00
CA LYS A 33 -0.59 -8.18 -20.21
C LYS A 33 -0.37 -7.90 -18.72
N LEU A 34 -1.44 -7.53 -18.03
CA LEU A 34 -1.45 -7.32 -16.58
C LEU A 34 -1.96 -8.56 -15.85
N THR A 35 -1.75 -8.59 -14.53
CA THR A 35 -2.35 -9.57 -13.61
C THR A 35 -3.76 -9.17 -13.15
N ILE A 36 -4.18 -7.95 -13.45
CA ILE A 36 -5.47 -7.40 -13.03
C ILE A 36 -6.62 -8.19 -13.66
N ASP A 37 -7.54 -8.63 -12.83
CA ASP A 37 -8.85 -9.12 -13.24
C ASP A 37 -9.78 -7.91 -13.38
N SER A 38 -10.21 -7.60 -14.60
CA SER A 38 -11.01 -6.42 -14.88
C SER A 38 -12.38 -6.43 -14.21
N LYS A 39 -13.00 -7.61 -14.03
CA LYS A 39 -14.29 -7.73 -13.34
C LYS A 39 -14.12 -7.49 -11.85
N LEU A 40 -13.06 -8.03 -11.26
CA LEU A 40 -12.74 -7.80 -9.86
C LEU A 40 -12.37 -6.34 -9.60
N GLN A 41 -11.56 -5.73 -10.47
CA GLN A 41 -11.22 -4.32 -10.41
C GLN A 41 -12.48 -3.45 -10.40
N GLN A 42 -13.42 -3.71 -11.32
CA GLN A 42 -14.69 -2.99 -11.39
C GLN A 42 -15.53 -3.20 -10.13
N THR A 43 -15.63 -4.44 -9.66
CA THR A 43 -16.40 -4.76 -8.44
C THR A 43 -15.85 -4.01 -7.22
N VAL A 44 -14.52 -4.00 -7.06
CA VAL A 44 -13.85 -3.28 -5.98
C VAL A 44 -14.08 -1.78 -6.12
N TYR A 45 -13.91 -1.21 -7.31
CA TYR A 45 -14.15 0.21 -7.53
C TYR A 45 -15.58 0.61 -7.14
N GLU A 46 -16.60 -0.11 -7.62
CA GLU A 46 -18.00 0.22 -7.35
C GLU A 46 -18.36 0.15 -5.86
N GLN A 47 -17.73 -0.76 -5.11
CA GLN A 47 -17.95 -0.88 -3.67
C GLN A 47 -17.37 0.30 -2.86
N PHE A 48 -16.28 0.90 -3.35
CA PHE A 48 -15.49 1.87 -2.61
C PHE A 48 -15.43 3.26 -3.26
N LYS A 49 -16.14 3.49 -4.38
CA LYS A 49 -16.02 4.71 -5.20
C LYS A 49 -16.31 6.01 -4.44
N ASP A 50 -17.13 5.94 -3.39
CA ASP A 50 -17.50 7.08 -2.55
C ASP A 50 -16.59 7.25 -1.33
N ASP A 51 -15.71 6.27 -1.05
CA ASP A 51 -14.84 6.24 0.12
C ASP A 51 -13.38 6.58 -0.24
N LYS A 52 -12.74 7.41 0.59
CA LYS A 52 -11.29 7.70 0.48
C LYS A 52 -10.49 6.45 0.84
N SER A 53 -10.18 5.64 -0.16
CA SER A 53 -9.65 4.30 0.06
C SER A 53 -8.60 3.89 -0.98
N ALA A 54 -7.68 3.04 -0.53
CA ALA A 54 -6.81 2.25 -1.39
C ALA A 54 -7.17 0.77 -1.17
N VAL A 55 -7.48 0.05 -2.24
CA VAL A 55 -7.85 -1.37 -2.15
C VAL A 55 -6.91 -2.18 -3.03
N VAL A 56 -6.27 -3.16 -2.42
CA VAL A 56 -5.36 -4.10 -3.08
C VAL A 56 -5.92 -5.50 -2.88
N VAL A 57 -6.14 -6.22 -3.98
CA VAL A 57 -6.45 -7.65 -3.94
C VAL A 57 -5.31 -8.38 -4.63
N MET A 58 -4.72 -9.35 -3.93
CA MET A 58 -3.57 -10.08 -4.43
C MET A 58 -3.71 -11.58 -4.23
N ASN A 59 -3.08 -12.35 -5.11
CA ASN A 59 -2.82 -13.77 -4.86
C ASN A 59 -1.56 -13.88 -3.98
N PRO A 60 -1.69 -14.33 -2.71
CA PRO A 60 -0.55 -14.35 -1.78
C PRO A 60 0.49 -15.42 -2.14
N LYS A 61 0.16 -16.40 -2.99
CA LYS A 61 1.09 -17.46 -3.39
C LYS A 61 1.96 -17.06 -4.58
N THR A 62 1.44 -16.23 -5.48
CA THR A 62 2.12 -15.84 -6.74
C THR A 62 2.60 -14.39 -6.73
N GLY A 63 2.01 -13.53 -5.87
CA GLY A 63 2.26 -12.10 -5.86
C GLY A 63 1.45 -11.31 -6.90
N GLU A 64 0.61 -11.98 -7.70
CA GLU A 64 -0.23 -11.34 -8.70
C GLU A 64 -1.20 -10.34 -8.05
N VAL A 65 -1.20 -9.10 -8.53
CA VAL A 65 -2.17 -8.07 -8.13
C VAL A 65 -3.39 -8.21 -9.03
N LEU A 66 -4.50 -8.63 -8.45
CA LEU A 66 -5.75 -8.93 -9.16
C LEU A 66 -6.66 -7.70 -9.22
N ALA A 67 -6.58 -6.81 -8.22
CA ALA A 67 -7.21 -5.49 -8.26
C ALA A 67 -6.37 -4.48 -7.48
N LEU A 68 -6.34 -3.25 -7.98
CA LEU A 68 -5.59 -2.12 -7.44
C LEU A 68 -6.42 -0.84 -7.64
N ALA A 69 -7.23 -0.47 -6.66
CA ALA A 69 -8.15 0.66 -6.73
C ALA A 69 -7.70 1.80 -5.81
N SER A 70 -7.88 3.04 -6.28
CA SER A 70 -7.76 4.26 -5.51
C SER A 70 -9.05 5.05 -5.70
N CYS A 71 -9.80 5.24 -4.62
CA CYS A 71 -11.10 5.89 -4.64
C CYS A 71 -11.16 7.09 -3.68
N PRO A 72 -12.01 8.10 -3.95
CA PRO A 72 -12.68 8.33 -5.23
C PRO A 72 -11.69 8.64 -6.37
N SER A 73 -12.14 8.48 -7.61
CA SER A 73 -11.30 8.62 -8.82
C SER A 73 -11.92 9.59 -9.83
N PHE A 74 -11.30 9.71 -11.00
CA PHE A 74 -11.72 10.58 -12.12
C PHE A 74 -11.84 9.76 -13.41
N ASP A 75 -12.54 10.30 -14.42
CA ASP A 75 -12.57 9.68 -15.75
C ASP A 75 -11.27 10.03 -16.51
N SER A 76 -10.45 9.01 -16.77
CA SER A 76 -9.20 9.20 -17.52
C SER A 76 -9.39 9.59 -18.99
N ASN A 77 -10.59 9.36 -19.55
CA ASN A 77 -10.89 9.74 -20.93
C ASN A 77 -10.89 11.26 -21.10
N ASP A 78 -11.25 12.03 -20.08
CA ASP A 78 -11.27 13.50 -20.11
C ASP A 78 -9.87 14.08 -20.39
N PHE A 79 -8.82 13.46 -19.85
CA PHE A 79 -7.44 13.85 -20.13
C PHE A 79 -7.01 13.55 -21.57
N SER A 80 -7.58 12.51 -22.19
CA SER A 80 -7.21 12.06 -23.53
C SER A 80 -7.98 12.82 -24.61
N LEU A 81 -9.26 13.12 -24.37
CA LEU A 81 -10.14 13.81 -25.30
C LEU A 81 -10.03 15.34 -25.22
N GLY A 82 -9.45 15.85 -24.13
CA GLY A 82 -9.33 17.26 -23.85
C GLY A 82 -10.37 17.71 -22.84
N MET A 83 -9.94 18.59 -21.94
CA MET A 83 -10.73 19.03 -20.79
C MET A 83 -10.62 20.55 -20.65
N THR A 84 -11.68 21.20 -20.20
CA THR A 84 -11.65 22.66 -19.96
C THR A 84 -10.80 22.99 -18.74
N THR A 85 -10.30 24.22 -18.65
CA THR A 85 -9.60 24.69 -17.45
C THR A 85 -10.47 24.61 -16.20
N ALA A 86 -11.79 24.80 -16.33
CA ALA A 86 -12.72 24.72 -15.22
C ALA A 86 -12.86 23.27 -14.70
N ASP A 87 -12.99 22.29 -15.60
CA ASP A 87 -13.07 20.88 -15.25
C ASP A 87 -11.76 20.38 -14.62
N TYR A 88 -10.62 20.78 -15.19
CA TYR A 88 -9.31 20.46 -14.60
C TYR A 88 -9.18 21.04 -13.19
N LYS A 89 -9.62 22.29 -12.99
CA LYS A 89 -9.64 22.93 -11.68
C LYS A 89 -10.53 22.17 -10.69
N ASN A 90 -11.71 21.73 -11.12
CA ASN A 90 -12.62 20.92 -10.31
C ASN A 90 -11.98 19.59 -9.88
N LEU A 91 -11.15 18.96 -10.71
CA LEU A 91 -10.40 17.75 -10.36
C LEU A 91 -9.27 18.03 -9.36
N THR A 92 -8.47 19.08 -9.60
CA THR A 92 -7.29 19.40 -8.78
C THR A 92 -7.63 20.00 -7.42
N GLU A 93 -8.73 20.75 -7.32
CA GLU A 93 -9.18 21.41 -6.08
C GLU A 93 -10.26 20.61 -5.35
N ASN A 94 -10.59 19.41 -5.84
CA ASN A 94 -11.56 18.55 -5.19
C ASN A 94 -11.07 18.18 -3.77
N PRO A 95 -11.90 18.33 -2.72
CA PRO A 95 -11.52 17.98 -1.34
C PRO A 95 -11.25 16.48 -1.14
N ASP A 96 -11.66 15.64 -2.09
CA ASP A 96 -11.38 14.20 -2.11
C ASP A 96 -10.10 13.85 -2.86
N ASN A 97 -9.34 14.84 -3.35
CA ASN A 97 -8.04 14.64 -4.00
C ASN A 97 -8.12 13.56 -5.10
N LEU A 98 -8.97 13.76 -6.12
CA LEU A 98 -9.29 12.73 -7.13
C LEU A 98 -8.06 12.25 -7.92
N LEU A 99 -7.08 13.12 -8.12
CA LEU A 99 -5.82 12.79 -8.82
C LEU A 99 -4.81 12.06 -7.92
N TYR A 100 -5.10 11.92 -6.63
CA TYR A 100 -4.20 11.28 -5.68
C TYR A 100 -4.30 9.77 -5.74
N ASN A 101 -3.14 9.15 -5.98
CA ASN A 101 -3.01 7.71 -6.03
C ASN A 101 -2.70 7.16 -4.62
N ARG A 102 -3.75 6.77 -3.90
CA ARG A 102 -3.68 6.37 -2.50
C ARG A 102 -2.83 5.13 -2.28
N TYR A 103 -2.85 4.17 -3.21
CA TYR A 103 -2.12 2.91 -3.03
C TYR A 103 -0.59 3.07 -3.18
N LEU A 104 -0.09 4.20 -3.68
CA LEU A 104 1.36 4.50 -3.75
C LEU A 104 1.91 5.12 -2.45
N ALA A 105 1.03 5.53 -1.55
CA ALA A 105 1.38 6.17 -0.29
C ALA A 105 1.54 5.17 0.86
N THR A 106 2.19 5.62 1.93
CA THR A 106 2.30 4.87 3.18
C THR A 106 1.30 5.38 4.20
N TYR A 107 0.68 4.45 4.93
CA TYR A 107 -0.22 4.75 6.04
C TYR A 107 0.21 3.98 7.28
N ALA A 108 -0.19 4.45 8.45
CA ALA A 108 -0.12 3.63 9.65
C ALA A 108 -1.05 2.41 9.44
N PRO A 109 -0.54 1.16 9.53
CA PRO A 109 -1.32 -0.05 9.23
C PRO A 109 -2.42 -0.34 10.26
N GLY A 110 -2.46 0.41 11.37
CA GLY A 110 -3.43 0.24 12.43
C GLY A 110 -3.39 -1.15 13.06
N SER A 111 -4.55 -1.60 13.56
CA SER A 111 -4.67 -2.89 14.25
C SER A 111 -4.36 -4.10 13.38
N SER A 112 -4.41 -3.98 12.04
CA SER A 112 -4.04 -5.05 11.12
C SER A 112 -2.57 -5.44 11.21
N PHE A 113 -1.72 -4.65 11.87
CA PHE A 113 -0.32 -4.98 12.14
C PHE A 113 -0.09 -5.89 13.35
N LYS A 114 -1.09 -6.02 14.23
CA LYS A 114 -0.98 -6.84 15.46
C LYS A 114 -0.59 -8.31 15.20
N PRO A 115 -1.15 -9.00 14.19
CA PRO A 115 -0.70 -10.36 13.87
C PRO A 115 0.79 -10.44 13.52
N ILE A 116 1.37 -9.39 12.92
CA ILE A 116 2.81 -9.32 12.62
C ILE A 116 3.62 -9.24 13.91
N ILE A 117 3.21 -8.40 14.87
CA ILE A 117 3.85 -8.35 16.20
C ILE A 117 3.76 -9.70 16.91
N GLY A 118 2.60 -10.35 16.86
CA GLY A 118 2.40 -11.71 17.38
C GLY A 118 3.39 -12.71 16.75
N ALA A 119 3.46 -12.74 15.42
CA ALA A 119 4.36 -13.62 14.68
C ALA A 119 5.83 -13.37 15.00
N ILE A 120 6.25 -12.11 15.12
CA ILE A 120 7.62 -11.73 15.52
C ILE A 120 7.93 -12.27 16.91
N GLY A 121 7.01 -12.10 17.87
CA GLY A 121 7.17 -12.59 19.24
C GLY A 121 7.38 -14.10 19.31
N LEU A 122 6.57 -14.87 18.57
CA LEU A 122 6.72 -16.32 18.50
C LEU A 122 8.01 -16.73 17.79
N THR A 123 8.34 -16.08 16.66
CA THR A 123 9.51 -16.43 15.84
C THR A 123 10.82 -16.13 16.57
N THR A 124 10.86 -15.06 17.35
CA THR A 124 12.04 -14.68 18.14
C THR A 124 12.11 -15.42 19.49
N GLY A 125 11.07 -16.17 19.86
CA GLY A 125 10.97 -16.83 21.16
C GLY A 125 10.79 -15.86 22.33
N ALA A 126 10.37 -14.61 22.08
CA ALA A 126 10.17 -13.61 23.13
C ALA A 126 9.02 -13.98 24.08
N PHE A 127 8.02 -14.70 23.60
CA PHE A 127 6.92 -15.26 24.39
C PHE A 127 6.32 -16.49 23.70
N SER A 128 5.60 -17.32 24.46
CA SER A 128 4.77 -18.40 23.91
C SER A 128 3.34 -17.91 23.64
N ALA A 129 2.61 -18.59 22.74
CA ALA A 129 1.24 -18.20 22.40
C ALA A 129 0.27 -18.25 23.60
N ASP A 130 0.60 -19.04 24.62
CA ASP A 130 -0.19 -19.24 25.84
C ASP A 130 0.26 -18.32 26.99
N ASP A 131 1.33 -17.53 26.82
CA ASP A 131 1.75 -16.55 27.82
C ASP A 131 0.60 -15.57 28.10
N ASP A 132 0.28 -15.38 29.38
CA ASP A 132 -0.71 -14.40 29.83
C ASP A 132 -0.02 -13.07 30.18
N PHE A 133 -0.37 -12.00 29.48
CA PHE A 133 0.16 -10.66 29.72
C PHE A 133 -0.63 -9.87 30.77
N GLY A 134 -1.39 -10.58 31.59
CA GLY A 134 -2.13 -10.05 32.72
C GLY A 134 -3.52 -9.58 32.33
N ARG A 135 -4.30 -9.19 33.33
CA ARG A 135 -5.72 -8.90 33.16
C ARG A 135 -5.98 -7.86 32.06
N SER A 136 -6.94 -8.17 31.19
CA SER A 136 -7.48 -7.25 30.19
C SER A 136 -7.98 -5.95 30.86
N GLY A 137 -7.72 -4.82 30.22
CA GLY A 137 -8.10 -3.49 30.68
C GLY A 137 -8.33 -2.55 29.50
N THR A 138 -8.76 -1.32 29.78
CA THR A 138 -9.01 -0.31 28.73
C THR A 138 -7.94 0.77 28.66
N LYS A 139 -7.03 0.82 29.64
CA LYS A 139 -5.97 1.83 29.77
C LYS A 139 -4.75 1.22 30.48
N TRP A 140 -3.55 1.41 29.93
CA TRP A 140 -2.32 0.88 30.49
C TRP A 140 -1.09 1.72 30.09
N GLN A 141 -0.11 1.76 30.99
CA GLN A 141 1.25 2.28 30.76
C GLN A 141 2.25 1.32 31.41
N ASN A 142 3.48 1.28 30.91
CA ASN A 142 4.52 0.41 31.46
C ASN A 142 4.94 0.84 32.87
N ASP A 143 5.32 2.11 33.01
CA ASP A 143 5.66 2.74 34.27
C ASP A 143 5.36 4.26 34.22
N SER A 144 5.70 4.98 35.30
CA SER A 144 5.43 6.43 35.41
C SER A 144 6.28 7.31 34.49
N SER A 145 7.36 6.80 33.88
CA SER A 145 8.21 7.56 32.96
C SER A 145 7.49 7.94 31.66
N TRP A 146 6.40 7.24 31.33
CA TRP A 146 5.53 7.56 30.21
C TRP A 146 4.67 8.82 30.44
N GLY A 147 4.64 9.36 31.66
CA GLY A 147 3.86 10.55 32.01
C GLY A 147 2.36 10.31 31.83
N ASP A 148 1.72 11.13 31.02
CA ASP A 148 0.27 11.05 30.74
C ASP A 148 -0.05 10.19 29.50
N PHE A 149 0.92 9.48 28.94
CA PHE A 149 0.72 8.61 27.79
C PHE A 149 0.24 7.22 28.20
N TYR A 150 -0.86 6.77 27.59
CA TYR A 150 -1.44 5.46 27.84
C TYR A 150 -1.86 4.78 26.54
N ILE A 151 -1.63 3.47 26.47
CA ILE A 151 -2.24 2.61 25.47
C ILE A 151 -3.67 2.30 25.91
N THR A 152 -4.63 2.46 25.00
CA THR A 152 -6.05 2.21 25.25
C THR A 152 -6.59 1.12 24.35
N THR A 153 -7.52 0.31 24.87
CA THR A 153 -8.27 -0.70 24.12
C THR A 153 -9.76 -0.39 24.28
N LEU A 154 -10.56 -0.62 23.23
CA LEU A 154 -12.00 -0.29 23.20
C LEU A 154 -12.85 -1.12 24.19
N SER A 155 -12.47 -2.37 24.44
CA SER A 155 -13.23 -3.30 25.27
C SER A 155 -12.33 -4.26 26.05
N THR A 156 -12.85 -4.77 27.15
CA THR A 156 -12.21 -5.85 27.91
C THR A 156 -12.83 -7.19 27.55
N TYR A 157 -12.14 -8.26 27.91
CA TYR A 157 -12.63 -9.63 27.79
C TYR A 157 -12.29 -10.45 29.03
N ASN A 158 -13.05 -11.53 29.24
CA ASN A 158 -12.82 -12.48 30.31
C ASN A 158 -11.79 -13.53 29.87
N GLY A 159 -11.05 -14.07 30.84
CA GLY A 159 -10.00 -15.07 30.60
C GLY A 159 -8.61 -14.46 30.44
N PRO A 160 -7.60 -15.28 30.11
CA PRO A 160 -6.21 -14.85 30.03
C PRO A 160 -6.00 -13.92 28.83
N ALA A 161 -5.11 -12.94 28.99
CA ALA A 161 -4.64 -12.13 27.88
C ALA A 161 -3.53 -12.87 27.15
N ASN A 162 -3.91 -13.92 26.43
CA ASN A 162 -3.04 -14.70 25.56
C ASN A 162 -3.19 -14.26 24.09
N LEU A 163 -2.30 -14.75 23.21
CA LEU A 163 -2.27 -14.31 21.81
C LEU A 163 -3.60 -14.53 21.08
N LYS A 164 -4.26 -15.66 21.33
CA LYS A 164 -5.55 -16.00 20.72
C LYS A 164 -6.62 -14.98 21.08
N ASN A 165 -6.79 -14.71 22.37
CA ASN A 165 -7.81 -13.76 22.84
C ASN A 165 -7.47 -12.34 22.40
N ALA A 166 -6.20 -11.95 22.44
CA ALA A 166 -5.75 -10.64 21.97
C ALA A 166 -6.03 -10.41 20.48
N LEU A 167 -5.89 -11.44 19.64
CA LEU A 167 -6.27 -11.36 18.22
C LEU A 167 -7.79 -11.27 18.02
N ILE A 168 -8.57 -12.08 18.74
CA ILE A 168 -10.05 -12.07 18.68
C ILE A 168 -10.60 -10.69 19.07
N HIS A 169 -10.07 -10.11 20.14
CA HIS A 169 -10.55 -8.85 20.71
C HIS A 169 -9.79 -7.62 20.22
N SER A 170 -8.79 -7.79 19.34
CA SER A 170 -7.92 -6.71 18.86
C SER A 170 -7.36 -5.87 20.01
N ASP A 171 -6.74 -6.50 21.00
CA ASP A 171 -6.29 -5.85 22.24
C ASP A 171 -4.99 -5.06 22.06
N ASN A 172 -5.07 -3.72 21.99
CA ASN A 172 -3.89 -2.85 21.86
C ASN A 172 -2.89 -3.04 23.01
N ILE A 173 -3.37 -3.21 24.24
CA ILE A 173 -2.52 -3.30 25.43
C ILE A 173 -1.70 -4.59 25.41
N TYR A 174 -2.30 -5.71 25.00
CA TYR A 174 -1.56 -6.97 24.81
C TYR A 174 -0.42 -6.78 23.81
N PHE A 175 -0.69 -6.20 22.63
CA PHE A 175 0.33 -6.05 21.60
C PHE A 175 1.39 -4.99 21.93
N ALA A 176 1.07 -3.98 22.75
CA ALA A 176 2.06 -3.07 23.32
C ALA A 176 3.02 -3.80 24.28
N LYS A 177 2.49 -4.59 25.22
CA LYS A 177 3.29 -5.43 26.12
C LYS A 177 4.14 -6.45 25.33
N ALA A 178 3.57 -7.02 24.27
CA ALA A 178 4.26 -7.92 23.36
C ALA A 178 5.48 -7.24 22.71
N ALA A 179 5.29 -6.02 22.18
CA ALA A 179 6.38 -5.25 21.57
C ALA A 179 7.49 -4.93 22.57
N LEU A 180 7.16 -4.55 23.81
CA LEU A 180 8.15 -4.33 24.86
C LEU A 180 8.91 -5.62 25.21
N LYS A 181 8.21 -6.75 25.30
CA LYS A 181 8.83 -8.06 25.59
C LYS A 181 9.74 -8.54 24.45
N ILE A 182 9.38 -8.26 23.19
CA ILE A 182 10.24 -8.50 22.01
C ILE A 182 11.51 -7.64 22.09
N GLY A 183 11.35 -6.37 22.48
CA GLY A 183 12.41 -5.38 22.56
C GLY A 183 12.75 -4.74 21.20
N GLY A 184 13.11 -3.46 21.23
CA GLY A 184 13.26 -2.63 20.03
C GLY A 184 14.26 -3.18 19.00
N LYS A 185 15.40 -3.72 19.45
CA LYS A 185 16.42 -4.32 18.55
C LYS A 185 15.87 -5.50 17.75
N ASN A 186 15.18 -6.43 18.41
CA ASN A 186 14.60 -7.59 17.75
C ASN A 186 13.45 -7.19 16.83
N LEU A 187 12.65 -6.19 17.24
CA LEU A 187 11.58 -5.65 16.43
C LEU A 187 12.13 -5.03 15.14
N ILE A 188 13.10 -4.12 15.22
CA ILE A 188 13.75 -3.50 14.05
C ILE A 188 14.32 -4.56 13.11
N ASN A 189 15.08 -5.52 13.63
CA ASN A 189 15.67 -6.58 12.81
C ASN A 189 14.59 -7.41 12.10
N SER A 190 13.51 -7.75 12.81
CA SER A 190 12.40 -8.53 12.24
C SER A 190 11.64 -7.74 11.18
N LEU A 191 11.41 -6.43 11.40
CA LEU A 191 10.77 -5.55 10.42
C LEU A 191 11.61 -5.41 9.14
N LYS A 192 12.93 -5.26 9.27
CA LYS A 192 13.85 -5.25 8.11
C LYS A 192 13.81 -6.58 7.35
N ASN A 193 13.72 -7.71 8.07
CA ASN A 193 13.63 -9.03 7.45
C ASN A 193 12.34 -9.24 6.65
N ILE A 194 11.23 -8.57 7.01
CA ILE A 194 9.97 -8.61 6.26
C ILE A 194 9.83 -7.48 5.23
N GLY A 195 10.91 -6.74 4.93
CA GLY A 195 10.96 -5.79 3.82
C GLY A 195 10.79 -4.32 4.17
N PHE A 196 10.66 -3.93 5.45
CA PHE A 196 10.64 -2.50 5.80
C PHE A 196 11.95 -1.81 5.39
N GLY A 197 11.83 -0.60 4.82
CA GLY A 197 12.95 0.18 4.28
C GLY A 197 13.46 -0.28 2.91
N GLN A 198 12.92 -1.37 2.36
CA GLN A 198 13.32 -1.88 1.04
C GLN A 198 12.46 -1.28 -0.07
N GLN A 199 13.06 -1.10 -1.25
CA GLN A 199 12.29 -0.77 -2.46
C GLN A 199 11.71 -2.06 -3.01
N ILE A 200 10.39 -2.12 -3.12
CA ILE A 200 9.73 -3.23 -3.82
C ILE A 200 9.82 -2.96 -5.31
N GLU A 201 10.25 -3.97 -6.07
CA GLU A 201 10.22 -3.95 -7.52
C GLU A 201 8.76 -4.03 -7.99
N PHE A 202 8.25 -2.92 -8.51
CA PHE A 202 6.88 -2.81 -9.01
C PHE A 202 6.89 -1.85 -10.21
N PRO A 203 6.01 -2.01 -11.22
CA PRO A 203 6.01 -1.14 -12.40
C PRO A 203 5.82 0.35 -12.09
N GLN A 204 5.18 0.66 -10.97
CA GLN A 204 5.08 2.01 -10.43
C GLN A 204 6.00 2.13 -9.21
N THR A 205 6.71 3.26 -9.09
CA THR A 205 7.50 3.54 -7.89
C THR A 205 6.58 3.70 -6.69
N ILE A 206 6.66 2.77 -5.74
CA ILE A 206 5.95 2.85 -4.46
C ILE A 206 6.85 3.38 -3.35
N SER A 207 6.24 4.05 -2.38
CA SER A 207 6.94 4.55 -1.20
C SER A 207 7.46 3.40 -0.33
N LYS A 208 8.68 3.53 0.20
CA LYS A 208 9.25 2.55 1.13
C LYS A 208 8.50 2.58 2.46
N SER A 209 8.19 1.41 3.02
CA SER A 209 7.64 1.32 4.37
C SER A 209 8.68 1.75 5.41
N SER A 210 8.25 2.52 6.42
CA SER A 210 9.07 2.93 7.56
C SER A 210 8.42 2.51 8.87
N TYR A 211 9.24 2.30 9.91
CA TYR A 211 8.79 1.95 11.27
C TYR A 211 9.05 3.06 12.29
N SER A 212 9.83 4.07 11.92
CA SER A 212 10.11 5.27 12.71
C SER A 212 10.60 6.38 11.79
N ASN A 213 10.59 7.62 12.28
CA ASN A 213 11.25 8.75 11.59
C ASN A 213 12.79 8.67 11.66
N SER A 214 13.34 7.79 12.51
CA SER A 214 14.73 7.84 12.96
C SER A 214 15.47 6.51 12.89
N GLU A 215 15.24 5.60 11.93
CA GLU A 215 15.89 4.26 11.78
C GLU A 215 16.02 3.38 13.05
N SER A 216 15.48 3.82 14.18
CA SER A 216 15.70 3.33 15.54
C SER A 216 14.57 3.85 16.44
N PHE A 217 14.29 3.10 17.50
CA PHE A 217 13.40 3.52 18.57
C PHE A 217 14.23 4.22 19.66
N THR A 218 13.87 5.45 20.00
CA THR A 218 14.54 6.27 21.02
C THR A 218 13.85 6.17 22.38
N ASN A 219 12.61 5.67 22.44
CA ASN A 219 11.88 5.39 23.68
C ASN A 219 10.79 4.32 23.46
N GLU A 220 10.12 3.91 24.54
CA GLU A 220 9.09 2.86 24.53
C GLU A 220 7.72 3.32 24.00
N THR A 221 7.48 4.62 23.85
CA THR A 221 6.18 5.17 23.41
C THR A 221 6.11 5.40 21.90
N GLN A 222 7.21 5.09 21.17
CA GLN A 222 7.30 5.03 19.71
C GLN A 222 6.87 3.67 19.18
#